data_AF-A0A4D9D6H9-F1
#
_entry.id   AF-A0A4D9D6H9-F1
#
_cell.length_a   1.000
_cell.length_b   1.000
_cell.length_c   1.000
_cell.angle_alpha   90.00
_cell.angle_beta   90.00
_cell.angle_gamma   90.00
#
_symmetry.space_group_name_H-M   'P 1'
#
loop_
_entity.id
_entity.type
_entity.pdbx_description
1 polymer ?
#
loop_
_entity_poly.entity_id
_entity_poly.type
_entity_poly.pdbx_seq_one_letter_code
_entity_poly.pdbx_strand_id
1 'polypeptide(L)'
;MMSKREEQEARRLEVERVKKEEQRALEAEKQAQRWRQAEADSIAAKQEDERRQREKKECEYQRICETSEELRELEKILNMAYMKKERAAQQEEQKLLQHVQQVEEASLDQLMEMHRHQGLQDESSRQFDLRFDPEKFKLDIQSQLAEKQHRRREQEAMIAAGDKALIEQAMLKEERQEKERLNATAKRNQEFRKRRLEHERERVQAQREKERQEAMEEARIREFEAKQAVRVETNKQRHSDRQARQKEAVARIVAEAKQRQIAEEELEALRDLLYAEEKEAARLEACQQRLAQKRRDQEELRKAQEEQRQLRGEQMALARLAEEKLVAEMQAKYAIELQQDNRLAQKRREAQQKYKMLLREQIEDGRRLAQEARRAVREPSAEGLASDTYKQNIIAEARKRLLMEHASRLGPFLPKSLALEVQQAHGIGPNDSKC
;
A
#
# COMPACT_ATOMS: atom_id res chain seq x y z
N MET A 1 44.27 8.97 148.60
CA MET A 1 44.08 9.86 147.44
C MET A 1 45.02 9.37 146.35
N MET A 2 44.54 8.50 145.45
CA MET A 2 45.30 8.12 144.25
C MET A 2 45.46 9.38 143.39
N SER A 3 46.67 9.62 142.93
CA SER A 3 47.08 10.86 142.28
C SER A 3 46.35 11.00 140.94
N LYS A 4 45.74 12.17 140.68
CA LYS A 4 45.10 12.53 139.39
C LYS A 4 46.02 12.33 138.17
N ARG A 5 47.34 12.14 138.37
CA ARG A 5 48.30 11.77 137.32
C ARG A 5 48.23 10.30 136.91
N GLU A 6 48.01 9.37 137.83
CA GLU A 6 47.96 7.93 137.55
C GLU A 6 46.67 7.56 136.79
N GLU A 7 45.54 8.20 137.10
CA GLU A 7 44.29 8.04 136.32
C GLU A 7 44.39 8.66 134.92
N GLN A 8 45.12 9.77 134.76
CA GLN A 8 45.35 10.38 133.45
C GLN A 8 46.31 9.54 132.60
N GLU A 9 47.33 8.93 133.20
CA GLU A 9 48.24 8.01 132.52
C GLU A 9 47.56 6.69 132.16
N ALA A 10 46.74 6.13 133.05
CA ALA A 10 45.93 4.94 132.76
C ALA A 10 44.93 5.19 131.62
N ARG A 11 44.22 6.32 131.62
CA ARG A 11 43.32 6.70 130.50
C ARG A 11 44.06 6.98 129.21
N ARG A 12 45.28 7.55 129.26
CA ARG A 12 46.12 7.73 128.06
C ARG A 12 46.58 6.39 127.51
N LEU A 13 46.98 5.45 128.37
CA LEU A 13 47.36 4.10 127.98
C LEU A 13 46.17 3.31 127.42
N GLU A 14 44.97 3.44 127.99
CA GLU A 14 43.75 2.84 127.45
C GLU A 14 43.36 3.45 126.10
N VAL A 15 43.40 4.77 125.95
CA VAL A 15 43.16 5.42 124.65
C VAL A 15 44.21 5.02 123.62
N GLU A 16 45.48 4.85 124.02
CA GLU A 16 46.51 4.31 123.12
C GLU A 16 46.26 2.83 122.77
N ARG A 17 45.77 2.01 123.70
CA ARG A 17 45.41 0.62 123.42
C ARG A 17 44.24 0.53 122.46
N VAL A 18 43.18 1.29 122.69
CA VAL A 18 42.01 1.36 121.79
C VAL A 18 42.44 1.88 120.41
N LYS A 19 43.25 2.94 120.34
CA LYS A 19 43.78 3.43 119.04
C LYS A 19 44.66 2.39 118.34
N LYS A 20 45.48 1.63 119.07
CA LYS A 20 46.30 0.54 118.51
C LYS A 20 45.43 -0.63 118.06
N GLU A 21 44.34 -0.94 118.76
CA GLU A 21 43.37 -1.98 118.39
C GLU A 21 42.52 -1.55 117.18
N GLU A 22 42.06 -0.30 117.12
CA GLU A 22 41.39 0.30 115.97
C GLU A 22 42.31 0.37 114.74
N GLN A 23 43.59 0.74 114.92
CA GLN A 23 44.58 0.71 113.84
C GLN A 23 44.83 -0.71 113.33
N ARG A 24 44.94 -1.70 114.22
CA ARG A 24 45.05 -3.12 113.83
C ARG A 24 43.80 -3.63 113.14
N ALA A 25 42.61 -3.20 113.56
CA ALA A 25 41.35 -3.56 112.92
C ALA A 25 41.21 -2.93 111.52
N LEU A 26 41.56 -1.65 111.38
CA LEU A 26 41.60 -0.94 110.08
C LEU A 26 42.66 -1.52 109.15
N GLU A 27 43.83 -1.91 109.67
CA GLU A 27 44.87 -2.59 108.89
C GLU A 27 44.44 -3.99 108.49
N ALA A 28 43.78 -4.75 109.37
CA ALA A 28 43.23 -6.06 109.05
C ALA A 28 42.10 -5.97 108.02
N GLU A 29 41.23 -4.96 108.10
CA GLU A 29 40.18 -4.70 107.12
C GLU A 29 40.77 -4.26 105.78
N LYS A 30 41.78 -3.37 105.78
CA LYS A 30 42.53 -3.01 104.57
C LYS A 30 43.26 -4.20 103.96
N GLN A 31 43.82 -5.10 104.78
CA GLN A 31 44.45 -6.33 104.32
C GLN A 31 43.41 -7.31 103.74
N ALA A 32 42.26 -7.47 104.38
CA ALA A 32 41.16 -8.30 103.87
C ALA A 32 40.56 -7.74 102.57
N GLN A 33 40.41 -6.41 102.47
CA GLN A 33 39.99 -5.73 101.24
C GLN A 33 41.03 -5.89 100.12
N ARG A 34 42.33 -5.73 100.41
CA ARG A 34 43.42 -5.98 99.45
C ARG A 34 43.46 -7.44 99.00
N TRP A 35 43.17 -8.39 99.90
CA TRP A 35 43.14 -9.80 99.55
C TRP A 35 41.94 -10.13 98.64
N ARG A 36 40.75 -9.59 98.94
CA ARG A 36 39.56 -9.73 98.06
C ARG A 36 39.76 -9.05 96.71
N GLN A 37 40.41 -7.88 96.67
CA GLN A 37 40.76 -7.20 95.43
C GLN A 37 41.77 -8.03 94.62
N ALA A 38 42.83 -8.54 95.26
CA ALA A 38 43.80 -9.40 94.59
C ALA A 38 43.18 -10.72 94.06
N GLU A 39 42.22 -11.29 94.79
CA GLU A 39 41.48 -12.48 94.33
C GLU A 39 40.54 -12.16 93.16
N ALA A 40 39.82 -11.03 93.22
CA ALA A 40 38.98 -10.55 92.12
C ALA A 40 39.81 -10.22 90.87
N ASP A 41 40.95 -9.56 91.03
CA ASP A 41 41.89 -9.24 89.95
C ASP A 41 42.48 -10.52 89.33
N SER A 42 42.76 -11.55 90.16
CA SER A 42 43.21 -12.85 89.66
C SER A 42 42.14 -13.58 88.85
N ILE A 43 40.87 -13.51 89.27
CA ILE A 43 39.75 -14.12 88.53
C ILE A 43 39.49 -13.34 87.23
N ALA A 44 39.51 -12.01 87.27
CA ALA A 44 39.36 -11.16 86.09
C ALA A 44 40.46 -11.41 85.06
N ALA A 45 41.72 -11.52 85.50
CA ALA A 45 42.85 -11.85 84.63
C ALA A 45 42.68 -13.21 83.95
N LYS A 46 42.21 -14.25 84.67
CA LYS A 46 41.93 -15.57 84.09
C LYS A 46 40.81 -15.52 83.05
N GLN A 47 39.74 -14.77 83.32
CA GLN A 47 38.64 -14.61 82.37
C GLN A 47 39.07 -13.84 81.12
N GLU A 48 39.91 -12.81 81.26
CA GLU A 48 40.49 -12.10 80.12
C GLU A 48 41.43 -12.99 79.31
N ASP A 49 42.24 -13.82 79.96
CA ASP A 49 43.13 -14.75 79.26
C ASP A 49 42.35 -15.83 78.52
N GLU A 50 41.26 -16.35 79.10
CA GLU A 50 40.34 -17.24 78.38
C GLU A 50 39.69 -16.56 77.18
N ARG A 51 39.25 -15.30 77.30
CA ARG A 51 38.69 -14.53 76.19
C ARG A 51 39.71 -14.31 75.08
N ARG A 52 40.92 -13.84 75.42
CA ARG A 52 42.02 -13.68 74.47
C ARG A 52 42.38 -15.00 73.79
N GLN A 53 42.33 -16.13 74.50
CA GLN A 53 42.56 -17.44 73.91
C GLN A 53 41.43 -17.87 72.95
N ARG A 54 40.16 -17.57 73.27
CA ARG A 54 39.03 -17.82 72.36
C ARG A 54 39.13 -16.96 71.11
N GLU A 55 39.38 -15.66 71.26
CA GLU A 55 39.58 -14.73 70.15
C GLU A 55 40.75 -15.16 69.26
N LYS A 56 41.88 -15.59 69.85
CA LYS A 56 43.01 -16.13 69.08
C LYS A 56 42.60 -17.37 68.28
N LYS A 57 41.88 -18.31 68.91
CA LYS A 57 41.40 -19.52 68.23
C LYS A 57 40.40 -19.20 67.12
N GLU A 58 39.52 -18.22 67.31
CA GLU A 58 38.55 -17.77 66.31
C GLU A 58 39.23 -17.05 65.14
N CYS A 59 40.19 -16.15 65.41
CA CYS A 59 41.01 -15.52 64.38
C CYS A 59 41.84 -16.55 63.62
N GLU A 60 42.40 -17.55 64.30
CA GLU A 60 43.12 -18.66 63.66
C GLU A 60 42.19 -19.53 62.81
N TYR A 61 40.99 -19.84 63.30
CA TYR A 61 39.96 -20.55 62.54
C TYR A 61 39.57 -19.78 61.28
N GLN A 62 39.26 -18.49 61.40
CA GLN A 62 38.94 -17.61 60.27
C GLN A 62 40.09 -17.53 59.27
N ARG A 63 41.32 -17.34 59.76
CA ARG A 63 42.52 -17.31 58.91
C ARG A 63 42.71 -18.63 58.15
N ILE A 64 42.53 -19.78 58.79
CA ILE A 64 42.62 -21.09 58.13
C ILE A 64 41.53 -21.21 57.05
N CYS A 65 40.29 -20.81 57.35
CA CYS A 65 39.20 -20.83 56.39
C CYS A 65 39.45 -19.93 55.18
N GLU A 66 39.90 -18.69 55.40
CA GLU A 66 40.19 -17.72 54.34
C GLU A 66 41.39 -18.11 53.47
N THR A 67 42.42 -18.73 54.07
CA THR A 67 43.64 -19.13 53.36
C THR A 67 43.54 -20.50 52.70
N SER A 68 42.55 -21.32 53.06
CA SER A 68 42.35 -22.64 52.49
C SER A 68 41.97 -22.58 51.01
N GLU A 69 42.75 -23.26 50.17
CA GLU A 69 42.46 -23.40 48.75
C GLU A 69 41.18 -24.23 48.50
N GLU A 70 40.97 -25.29 49.28
CA GLU A 70 39.80 -26.18 49.15
C GLU A 70 38.45 -25.46 49.34
N LEU A 71 38.35 -24.56 50.34
CA LEU A 71 37.14 -23.78 50.58
C LEU A 71 36.91 -22.73 49.48
N ARG A 72 37.96 -22.08 48.99
CA ARG A 72 37.86 -21.16 47.85
C ARG A 72 37.44 -21.86 46.57
N GLU A 73 37.93 -23.08 46.33
CA GLU A 73 37.50 -23.90 45.19
C GLU A 73 36.04 -24.31 45.32
N LEU A 74 35.62 -24.71 46.52
CA LEU A 74 34.23 -25.03 46.82
C LEU A 74 33.31 -23.82 46.59
N GLU A 75 33.69 -22.63 47.06
CA GLU A 75 32.98 -21.37 46.80
C GLU A 75 32.89 -21.06 45.30
N LYS A 76 33.98 -21.24 44.55
CA LYS A 76 33.96 -21.09 43.08
C LYS A 76 32.96 -22.05 42.44
N ILE A 77 32.92 -23.31 42.90
CA ILE A 77 31.98 -24.32 42.40
C ILE A 77 30.54 -23.95 42.74
N LEU A 78 30.28 -23.46 43.95
CA LEU A 78 28.96 -22.98 44.37
C LEU A 78 28.53 -21.75 43.58
N ASN A 79 29.43 -20.79 43.35
CA ASN A 79 29.18 -19.63 42.49
C ASN A 79 28.86 -20.04 41.05
N MET A 80 29.58 -21.02 40.50
CA MET A 80 29.24 -21.58 39.19
C MET A 80 27.87 -22.26 39.19
N ALA A 81 27.48 -22.94 40.26
CA ALA A 81 26.15 -23.53 40.40
C ALA A 81 25.05 -22.46 40.45
N TYR A 82 25.27 -21.34 41.14
CA TYR A 82 24.36 -20.18 41.13
C TYR A 82 24.25 -19.57 39.73
N MET A 83 25.37 -19.36 39.03
CA MET A 83 25.36 -18.87 37.65
C MET A 83 24.64 -19.82 36.70
N LYS A 84 24.74 -21.14 36.93
CA LYS A 84 23.98 -22.14 36.17
C LYS A 84 22.48 -22.07 36.46
N LYS A 85 22.08 -21.90 37.72
CA LYS A 85 20.68 -21.71 38.12
C LYS A 85 20.10 -20.44 37.47
N GLU A 86 20.84 -19.34 37.52
CA GLU A 86 20.45 -18.08 36.90
C GLU A 86 20.33 -18.21 35.38
N ARG A 87 21.32 -18.84 34.73
CA ARG A 87 21.28 -19.10 33.29
C ARG A 87 20.10 -19.98 32.88
N ALA A 88 19.75 -20.98 33.69
CA ALA A 88 18.58 -21.81 33.43
C ALA A 88 17.29 -20.98 33.50
N ALA A 89 17.15 -20.10 34.49
CA ALA A 89 16.02 -19.17 34.59
C ALA A 89 15.96 -18.21 33.39
N GLN A 90 17.10 -17.64 32.96
CA GLN A 90 17.18 -16.80 31.77
C GLN A 90 16.78 -17.54 30.49
N GLN A 91 17.15 -18.82 30.35
CA GLN A 91 16.76 -19.64 29.20
C GLN A 91 15.27 -19.94 29.20
N GLU A 92 14.66 -20.15 30.36
CA GLU A 92 13.21 -20.32 30.49
C GLU A 92 12.47 -19.01 30.14
N GLU A 93 12.94 -17.87 30.64
CA GLU A 93 12.41 -16.55 30.27
C GLU A 93 12.51 -16.31 28.76
N GLN A 94 13.67 -16.60 28.17
CA GLN A 94 13.86 -16.47 26.72
C GLN A 94 12.88 -17.34 25.92
N LYS A 95 12.62 -18.58 26.35
CA LYS A 95 11.63 -19.46 25.71
C LYS A 95 10.21 -18.90 25.82
N LEU A 96 9.86 -18.32 26.97
CA LEU A 96 8.57 -17.66 27.16
C LEU A 96 8.44 -16.45 26.23
N LEU A 97 9.46 -15.60 26.14
CA LEU A 97 9.48 -14.46 25.22
C LEU A 97 9.36 -14.90 23.75
N GLN A 98 10.07 -15.96 23.35
CA GLN A 98 9.95 -16.53 22.01
C GLN A 98 8.55 -17.05 21.73
N HIS A 99 7.91 -17.72 22.70
CA HIS A 99 6.52 -18.15 22.55
C HIS A 99 5.57 -16.96 22.39
N VAL A 100 5.76 -15.88 23.17
CA VAL A 100 4.94 -14.66 23.03
C VAL A 100 5.11 -14.07 21.63
N GLN A 101 6.35 -13.94 21.15
CA GLN A 101 6.64 -13.45 19.80
C GLN A 101 5.99 -14.32 18.72
N GLN A 102 6.07 -15.64 18.83
CA GLN A 102 5.42 -16.55 17.87
C GLN A 102 3.90 -16.38 17.84
N VAL A 103 3.26 -16.11 18.99
CA VAL A 103 1.83 -15.85 19.06
C VAL A 103 1.47 -14.50 18.42
N GLU A 104 2.29 -13.48 18.67
CA GLU A 104 2.12 -12.17 18.03
C GLU A 104 2.30 -12.26 16.51
N GLU A 105 3.35 -12.91 16.03
CA GLU A 105 3.61 -13.15 14.61
C GLU A 105 2.45 -13.92 13.97
N ALA A 106 1.97 -15.01 14.58
CA ALA A 106 0.83 -15.77 14.07
C ALA A 106 -0.46 -14.92 14.01
N SER A 107 -0.67 -14.02 14.96
CA SER A 107 -1.82 -13.09 14.94
C SER A 107 -1.71 -12.05 13.83
N LEU A 108 -0.50 -11.58 13.55
CA LEU A 108 -0.21 -10.63 12.47
C LEU A 108 -0.37 -11.32 11.11
N ASP A 109 0.07 -12.57 10.97
CA ASP A 109 -0.12 -13.38 9.77
C ASP A 109 -1.61 -13.58 9.47
N GLN A 110 -2.42 -13.93 10.48
CA GLN A 110 -3.87 -14.04 10.33
C GLN A 110 -4.51 -12.72 9.89
N LEU A 111 -4.08 -11.59 10.44
CA LEU A 111 -4.56 -10.27 10.04
C LEU A 111 -4.19 -9.95 8.58
N MET A 112 -2.96 -10.24 8.17
CA MET A 112 -2.50 -10.05 6.79
C MET A 112 -3.28 -10.94 5.81
N GLU A 113 -3.55 -12.21 6.17
CA GLU A 113 -4.37 -13.10 5.36
C GLU A 113 -5.80 -12.58 5.21
N MET A 114 -6.40 -12.08 6.29
CA MET A 114 -7.72 -11.46 6.26
C MET A 114 -7.75 -10.24 5.34
N HIS A 115 -6.75 -9.34 5.42
CA HIS A 115 -6.65 -8.20 4.51
C HIS A 115 -6.43 -8.63 3.06
N ARG A 116 -5.66 -9.69 2.82
CA ARG A 116 -5.49 -10.26 1.48
C ARG A 116 -6.82 -10.77 0.91
N HIS A 117 -7.61 -11.48 1.72
CA HIS A 117 -8.93 -11.95 1.32
C HIS A 117 -9.91 -10.81 1.05
N GLN A 118 -9.91 -9.77 1.88
CA GLN A 118 -10.69 -8.55 1.64
C GLN A 118 -10.29 -7.87 0.34
N GLY A 119 -8.99 -7.71 0.09
CA GLY A 119 -8.49 -7.13 -1.17
C GLY A 119 -8.95 -7.91 -2.41
N LEU A 120 -8.92 -9.25 -2.35
CA LEU A 120 -9.43 -10.10 -3.43
C LEU A 120 -10.95 -9.96 -3.63
N GLN A 121 -11.71 -9.80 -2.55
CA GLN A 121 -13.16 -9.56 -2.63
C GLN A 121 -13.46 -8.18 -3.24
N ASP A 122 -12.72 -7.16 -2.85
CA ASP A 122 -12.86 -5.81 -3.39
C ASP A 122 -12.50 -5.76 -4.88
N GLU A 123 -11.41 -6.42 -5.29
CA GLU A 123 -11.05 -6.56 -6.70
C GLU A 123 -12.11 -7.32 -7.49
N SER A 124 -12.62 -8.43 -6.95
CA SER A 124 -13.71 -9.18 -7.57
C SER A 124 -14.97 -8.33 -7.72
N SER A 125 -15.29 -7.50 -6.73
CA SER A 125 -16.46 -6.62 -6.75
C SER A 125 -16.28 -5.50 -7.78
N ARG A 126 -15.11 -4.88 -7.85
CA ARG A 126 -14.77 -3.89 -8.90
C ARG A 126 -14.84 -4.51 -10.28
N GLN A 127 -14.32 -5.72 -10.46
CA GLN A 127 -14.41 -6.44 -11.75
C GLN A 127 -15.86 -6.77 -12.12
N PHE A 128 -16.70 -7.09 -11.14
CA PHE A 128 -18.13 -7.29 -11.35
C PHE A 128 -18.80 -6.00 -11.80
N ASP A 129 -18.57 -4.87 -11.11
CA ASP A 129 -19.13 -3.57 -11.47
C ASP A 129 -18.70 -3.13 -12.88
N LEU A 130 -17.41 -3.29 -13.20
CA LEU A 130 -16.84 -3.03 -14.55
C LEU A 130 -17.53 -3.83 -15.67
N ARG A 131 -18.07 -5.02 -15.38
CA ARG A 131 -18.83 -5.83 -16.34
C ARG A 131 -20.31 -5.49 -16.35
N PHE A 132 -20.87 -5.19 -15.19
CA PHE A 132 -22.30 -4.99 -15.01
C PHE A 132 -22.77 -3.66 -15.59
N ASP A 133 -22.00 -2.58 -15.44
CA ASP A 133 -22.35 -1.26 -15.97
C ASP A 133 -22.48 -1.22 -17.51
N PRO A 134 -21.54 -1.75 -18.32
CA PRO A 134 -21.71 -1.78 -19.76
C PRO A 134 -22.83 -2.72 -20.21
N GLU A 135 -23.11 -3.79 -19.48
CA GLU A 135 -24.25 -4.68 -19.75
C GLU A 135 -25.59 -3.96 -19.53
N LYS A 136 -25.74 -3.25 -18.41
CA LYS A 136 -26.89 -2.38 -18.15
C LYS A 136 -27.05 -1.32 -19.24
N PHE A 137 -25.97 -0.62 -19.56
CA PHE A 137 -25.99 0.40 -20.61
C PHE A 137 -26.37 -0.18 -21.98
N LYS A 138 -25.90 -1.39 -22.30
CA LYS A 138 -26.27 -2.11 -23.53
C LYS A 138 -27.77 -2.46 -23.53
N LEU A 139 -28.32 -2.92 -22.41
CA LEU A 139 -29.76 -3.20 -22.29
C LEU A 139 -30.59 -1.92 -22.46
N ASP A 140 -30.14 -0.81 -21.89
CA ASP A 140 -30.80 0.49 -22.04
C ASP A 140 -30.80 0.96 -23.51
N ILE A 141 -29.66 0.84 -24.22
CA ILE A 141 -29.58 1.14 -25.65
C ILE A 141 -30.52 0.24 -26.46
N GLN A 142 -30.57 -1.06 -26.15
CA GLN A 142 -31.46 -2.00 -26.83
C GLN A 142 -32.94 -1.63 -26.63
N SER A 143 -33.30 -1.23 -25.42
CA SER A 143 -34.65 -0.73 -25.09
C SER A 143 -34.99 0.53 -25.89
N GLN A 144 -34.09 1.52 -25.91
CA GLN A 144 -34.28 2.76 -26.69
C GLN A 144 -34.40 2.50 -28.20
N LEU A 145 -33.63 1.55 -28.74
CA LEU A 145 -33.72 1.15 -30.15
C LEU A 145 -35.06 0.48 -30.46
N ALA A 146 -35.53 -0.40 -29.58
CA ALA A 146 -36.83 -1.06 -29.72
C ALA A 146 -37.97 -0.02 -29.68
N GLU A 147 -37.92 0.94 -28.76
CA GLU A 147 -38.90 2.02 -28.69
C GLU A 147 -38.88 2.90 -29.94
N LYS A 148 -37.70 3.26 -30.45
CA LYS A 148 -37.55 4.02 -31.68
C LYS A 148 -38.11 3.27 -32.90
N GLN A 149 -37.89 1.95 -32.97
CA GLN A 149 -38.48 1.11 -34.02
C GLN A 149 -40.01 1.07 -33.92
N HIS A 150 -40.56 0.98 -32.70
CA HIS A 150 -42.00 1.03 -32.49
C HIS A 150 -42.60 2.34 -33.01
N ARG A 151 -42.01 3.48 -32.61
CA ARG A 151 -42.44 4.82 -33.07
C ARG A 151 -42.36 4.96 -34.60
N ARG A 152 -41.32 4.42 -35.23
CA ARG A 152 -41.21 4.40 -36.70
C ARG A 152 -42.34 3.60 -37.34
N ARG A 153 -42.64 2.40 -36.83
CA ARG A 153 -43.76 1.59 -37.33
C ARG A 153 -45.10 2.31 -37.18
N GLU A 154 -45.32 3.01 -36.08
CA GLU A 154 -46.53 3.81 -35.88
C GLU A 154 -46.62 4.97 -36.87
N GLN A 155 -45.51 5.68 -37.13
CA GLN A 155 -45.45 6.75 -38.12
C GLN A 155 -45.69 6.22 -39.54
N GLU A 156 -45.03 5.12 -39.91
CA GLU A 156 -45.23 4.46 -41.21
C GLU A 156 -46.69 4.01 -41.38
N ALA A 157 -47.30 3.44 -40.34
CA ALA A 157 -48.72 3.07 -40.35
C ALA A 157 -49.64 4.29 -40.50
N MET A 158 -49.33 5.41 -39.83
CA MET A 158 -50.09 6.65 -39.93
C MET A 158 -50.00 7.25 -41.34
N ILE A 159 -48.80 7.29 -41.93
CA ILE A 159 -48.59 7.77 -43.31
C ILE A 159 -49.33 6.86 -44.29
N ALA A 160 -49.17 5.54 -44.17
CA ALA A 160 -49.87 4.58 -45.04
C ALA A 160 -51.40 4.70 -44.93
N ALA A 161 -51.94 4.95 -43.74
CA ALA A 161 -53.36 5.20 -43.55
C ALA A 161 -53.80 6.53 -44.20
N GLY A 162 -52.99 7.58 -44.10
CA GLY A 162 -53.21 8.87 -44.77
C GLY A 162 -53.19 8.74 -46.29
N ASP A 163 -52.18 8.06 -46.85
CA ASP A 163 -52.04 7.81 -48.28
C ASP A 163 -53.22 6.97 -48.81
N LYS A 164 -53.62 5.92 -48.08
CA LYS A 164 -54.79 5.12 -48.43
C LYS A 164 -56.06 5.97 -48.50
N ALA A 165 -56.28 6.84 -47.51
CA ALA A 165 -57.44 7.74 -47.51
C ALA A 165 -57.39 8.76 -48.68
N LEU A 166 -56.20 9.24 -49.03
CA LEU A 166 -56.00 10.14 -50.18
C LEU A 166 -56.31 9.42 -51.51
N ILE A 167 -55.83 8.18 -51.66
CA ILE A 167 -56.11 7.33 -52.82
C ILE A 167 -57.60 7.03 -52.93
N GLU A 168 -58.27 6.67 -51.84
CA GLU A 168 -59.73 6.44 -51.82
C GLU A 168 -60.51 7.70 -52.24
N GLN A 169 -60.10 8.88 -51.78
CA GLN A 169 -60.68 10.14 -52.23
C GLN A 169 -60.44 10.42 -53.72
N ALA A 170 -59.24 10.11 -54.24
CA ALA A 170 -58.93 10.26 -55.65
C ALA A 170 -59.78 9.31 -56.51
N MET A 171 -59.88 8.04 -56.11
CA MET A 171 -60.73 7.04 -56.76
C MET A 171 -62.21 7.47 -56.80
N LEU A 172 -62.74 7.97 -55.67
CA LEU A 172 -64.12 8.50 -55.61
C LEU A 172 -64.33 9.72 -56.53
N LYS A 173 -63.32 10.58 -56.71
CA LYS A 173 -63.37 11.70 -57.66
C LYS A 173 -63.36 11.20 -59.11
N GLU A 174 -62.51 10.24 -59.45
CA GLU A 174 -62.48 9.64 -60.78
C GLU A 174 -63.80 8.94 -61.11
N GLU A 175 -64.36 8.14 -60.20
CA GLU A 175 -65.66 7.49 -60.41
C GLU A 175 -66.79 8.51 -60.66
N ARG A 176 -66.79 9.65 -59.95
CA ARG A 176 -67.74 10.73 -60.20
C ARG A 176 -67.55 11.36 -61.58
N GLN A 177 -66.31 11.67 -61.94
CA GLN A 177 -65.99 12.23 -63.27
C GLN A 177 -66.34 11.26 -64.39
N GLU A 178 -66.11 9.96 -64.20
CA GLU A 178 -66.46 8.92 -65.18
C GLU A 178 -67.98 8.79 -65.32
N LYS A 179 -68.74 8.79 -64.22
CA LYS A 179 -70.21 8.85 -64.25
C LYS A 179 -70.73 10.08 -64.98
N GLU A 180 -70.12 11.25 -64.76
CA GLU A 180 -70.47 12.49 -65.49
C GLU A 180 -70.16 12.39 -66.99
N ARG A 181 -69.01 11.81 -67.38
CA ARG A 181 -68.66 11.55 -68.78
C ARG A 181 -69.63 10.57 -69.44
N LEU A 182 -70.00 9.49 -68.75
CA LEU A 182 -71.00 8.51 -69.21
C LEU A 182 -72.38 9.17 -69.37
N ASN A 183 -72.79 10.02 -68.43
CA ASN A 183 -74.04 10.76 -68.54
C ASN A 183 -74.01 11.78 -69.68
N ALA A 184 -72.89 12.47 -69.90
CA ALA A 184 -72.73 13.42 -71.00
C ALA A 184 -72.76 12.73 -72.38
N THR A 185 -72.11 11.57 -72.50
CA THR A 185 -72.17 10.75 -73.72
C THR A 185 -73.56 10.16 -73.95
N ALA A 186 -74.25 9.71 -72.90
CA ALA A 186 -75.64 9.25 -73.00
C ALA A 186 -76.59 10.36 -73.48
N LYS A 187 -76.46 11.59 -72.94
CA LYS A 187 -77.23 12.77 -73.38
C LYS A 187 -76.96 13.12 -74.85
N ARG A 188 -75.69 13.16 -75.25
CA ARG A 188 -75.31 13.36 -76.67
C ARG A 188 -75.89 12.27 -77.57
N ASN A 189 -75.83 11.01 -77.17
CA ASN A 189 -76.39 9.90 -77.94
C ASN A 189 -77.92 9.98 -78.04
N GLN A 190 -78.62 10.44 -77.00
CA GLN A 190 -80.06 10.69 -77.07
C GLN A 190 -80.39 11.86 -78.02
N GLU A 191 -79.63 12.95 -77.99
CA GLU A 191 -79.77 14.07 -78.93
C GLU A 191 -79.50 13.63 -80.38
N PHE A 192 -78.46 12.83 -80.63
CA PHE A 192 -78.19 12.24 -81.93
C PHE A 192 -79.32 11.31 -82.40
N ARG A 193 -79.90 10.50 -81.51
CA ARG A 193 -81.06 9.65 -81.83
C ARG A 193 -82.29 10.48 -82.19
N LYS A 194 -82.58 11.56 -81.46
CA LYS A 194 -83.69 12.49 -81.77
C LYS A 194 -83.50 13.15 -83.14
N ARG A 195 -82.31 13.70 -83.39
CA ARG A 195 -81.97 14.32 -84.68
C ARG A 195 -82.04 13.33 -85.85
N ARG A 196 -81.61 12.08 -85.64
CA ARG A 196 -81.73 11.03 -86.68
C ARG A 196 -83.18 10.71 -87.01
N LEU A 197 -84.06 10.67 -86.00
CA LEU A 197 -85.48 10.38 -86.16
C LEU A 197 -86.23 11.55 -86.84
N GLU A 198 -85.84 12.79 -86.53
CA GLU A 198 -86.31 14.00 -87.22
C GLU A 198 -85.86 14.01 -88.69
N HIS A 199 -84.60 13.68 -88.95
CA HIS A 199 -84.04 13.62 -90.30
C HIS A 199 -84.61 12.45 -91.15
N GLU A 200 -85.02 11.33 -90.52
CA GLU A 200 -85.78 10.26 -91.20
C GLU A 200 -87.20 10.70 -91.55
N ARG A 201 -87.88 11.46 -90.67
CA ARG A 201 -89.21 12.03 -90.94
C ARG A 201 -89.17 13.05 -92.08
N GLU A 202 -88.16 13.91 -92.11
CA GLU A 202 -87.93 14.87 -93.19
C GLU A 202 -87.58 14.18 -94.52
N ARG A 203 -86.78 13.10 -94.50
CA ARG A 203 -86.48 12.32 -95.71
C ARG A 203 -87.71 11.64 -96.30
N VAL A 204 -88.59 11.07 -95.49
CA VAL A 204 -89.83 10.43 -95.98
C VAL A 204 -90.80 11.46 -96.58
N GLN A 205 -90.81 12.70 -96.08
CA GLN A 205 -91.61 13.80 -96.63
C GLN A 205 -90.99 14.36 -97.93
N ALA A 206 -89.69 14.62 -97.95
CA ALA A 206 -88.98 15.13 -99.13
C ALA A 206 -88.94 14.13 -100.30
N GLN A 207 -88.91 12.83 -100.01
CA GLN A 207 -88.87 11.78 -101.04
C GLN A 207 -90.22 11.58 -101.74
N ARG A 208 -91.34 11.97 -101.10
CA ARG A 208 -92.69 12.02 -101.72
C ARG A 208 -92.92 13.27 -102.57
N GLU A 209 -92.18 14.35 -102.33
CA GLU A 209 -92.26 15.60 -103.11
C GLU A 209 -91.30 15.60 -104.31
N LYS A 210 -90.13 14.96 -104.18
CA LYS A 210 -89.12 14.83 -105.24
C LYS A 210 -89.53 13.91 -106.39
N GLU A 211 -90.22 12.80 -106.12
CA GLU A 211 -90.74 11.91 -107.18
C GLU A 211 -91.79 12.56 -108.10
N ARG A 212 -92.40 13.69 -107.70
CA ARG A 212 -93.35 14.47 -108.51
C ARG A 212 -92.72 15.61 -109.32
N GLN A 213 -91.49 16.02 -109.00
CA GLN A 213 -90.83 17.18 -109.64
C GLN A 213 -89.60 16.76 -110.49
N GLU A 214 -89.02 15.59 -110.23
CA GLU A 214 -87.86 15.06 -110.97
C GLU A 214 -88.22 14.51 -112.37
N ALA A 215 -89.50 14.41 -112.73
CA ALA A 215 -89.94 14.03 -114.10
C ALA A 215 -90.04 15.20 -115.10
N MET A 216 -89.89 16.48 -114.67
CA MET A 216 -90.02 17.64 -115.56
C MET A 216 -88.81 18.58 -115.62
N GLU A 217 -87.79 18.45 -114.77
CA GLU A 217 -86.72 19.45 -114.66
C GLU A 217 -85.27 18.94 -114.77
N GLU A 218 -85.02 17.77 -115.38
CA GLU A 218 -83.66 17.32 -115.74
C GLU A 218 -83.14 17.86 -117.10
N ALA A 219 -83.91 18.72 -117.78
CA ALA A 219 -83.49 19.37 -119.03
C ALA A 219 -82.98 20.82 -118.87
N ARG A 220 -83.09 21.45 -117.67
CA ARG A 220 -82.70 22.86 -117.44
C ARG A 220 -81.48 23.06 -116.53
N ILE A 221 -80.97 22.02 -115.87
CA ILE A 221 -79.83 22.10 -114.95
C ILE A 221 -78.54 21.61 -115.64
N ARG A 222 -78.22 22.24 -116.78
CA ARG A 222 -76.86 22.26 -117.36
C ARG A 222 -76.38 23.68 -117.69
N GLU A 223 -77.25 24.69 -117.59
CA GLU A 223 -76.90 26.07 -117.94
C GLU A 223 -76.53 26.97 -116.73
N PHE A 224 -76.68 26.49 -115.48
CA PHE A 224 -76.39 27.28 -114.27
C PHE A 224 -75.01 27.01 -113.64
N GLU A 225 -74.34 25.89 -113.98
CA GLU A 225 -73.02 25.55 -113.44
C GLU A 225 -71.89 26.44 -113.97
N ALA A 226 -72.10 27.13 -115.11
CA ALA A 226 -71.10 28.02 -115.69
C ALA A 226 -70.96 29.38 -114.98
N LYS A 227 -71.89 29.76 -114.06
CA LYS A 227 -71.89 31.11 -113.43
C LYS A 227 -71.35 31.17 -111.99
N GLN A 228 -71.01 30.05 -111.34
CA GLN A 228 -70.49 30.05 -109.94
C GLN A 228 -68.96 29.93 -109.79
N ALA A 229 -68.20 29.53 -110.82
CA ALA A 229 -66.75 29.33 -110.70
C ALA A 229 -65.97 30.62 -110.36
N VAL A 230 -66.44 31.79 -110.83
CA VAL A 230 -65.70 33.07 -110.71
C VAL A 230 -65.75 33.69 -109.29
N ARG A 231 -66.68 33.26 -108.42
CA ARG A 231 -66.74 33.74 -107.01
C ARG A 231 -65.81 32.99 -106.05
N VAL A 232 -65.32 31.80 -106.43
CA VAL A 232 -64.53 30.93 -105.54
C VAL A 232 -63.04 31.30 -105.54
N GLU A 233 -62.52 31.84 -106.65
CA GLU A 233 -61.11 32.22 -106.78
C GLU A 233 -60.76 33.54 -106.10
N THR A 234 -61.67 34.51 -106.10
CA THR A 234 -61.45 35.83 -105.46
C THR A 234 -61.41 35.78 -103.92
N ASN A 235 -62.08 34.80 -103.30
CA ASN A 235 -62.03 34.56 -101.86
C ASN A 235 -60.79 33.76 -101.39
N LYS A 236 -60.22 32.90 -102.26
CA LYS A 236 -59.00 32.12 -101.94
C LYS A 236 -57.76 33.03 -101.82
N GLN A 237 -57.65 34.06 -102.66
CA GLN A 237 -56.49 34.96 -102.65
C GLN A 237 -56.44 35.83 -101.37
N ARG A 238 -57.58 36.38 -100.92
CA ARG A 238 -57.67 37.20 -99.68
C ARG A 238 -57.34 36.41 -98.40
N HIS A 239 -57.59 35.11 -98.38
CA HIS A 239 -57.29 34.25 -97.23
C HIS A 239 -55.79 33.90 -97.15
N SER A 240 -55.14 33.72 -98.31
CA SER A 240 -53.70 33.46 -98.40
C SER A 240 -52.89 34.65 -97.86
N ASP A 241 -53.26 35.87 -98.26
CA ASP A 241 -52.54 37.10 -97.85
C ASP A 241 -52.67 37.39 -96.34
N ARG A 242 -53.83 37.06 -95.74
CA ARG A 242 -54.04 37.22 -94.29
C ARG A 242 -53.24 36.18 -93.47
N GLN A 243 -53.10 34.96 -93.98
CA GLN A 243 -52.25 33.94 -93.37
C GLN A 243 -50.75 34.26 -93.50
N ALA A 244 -50.32 34.82 -94.63
CA ALA A 244 -48.92 35.24 -94.82
C ALA A 244 -48.51 36.30 -93.79
N ARG A 245 -49.37 37.32 -93.56
CA ARG A 245 -49.11 38.36 -92.55
C ARG A 245 -49.11 37.83 -91.12
N GLN A 246 -49.97 36.85 -90.79
CA GLN A 246 -49.95 36.19 -89.48
C GLN A 246 -48.70 35.34 -89.27
N LYS A 247 -48.23 34.62 -90.30
CA LYS A 247 -46.99 33.84 -90.24
C LYS A 247 -45.76 34.73 -90.05
N GLU A 248 -45.71 35.90 -90.70
CA GLU A 248 -44.62 36.85 -90.52
C GLU A 248 -44.59 37.46 -89.11
N ALA A 249 -45.75 37.81 -88.54
CA ALA A 249 -45.86 38.29 -87.17
C ALA A 249 -45.43 37.23 -86.14
N VAL A 250 -45.84 35.97 -86.32
CA VAL A 250 -45.41 34.86 -85.46
C VAL A 250 -43.91 34.58 -85.60
N ALA A 251 -43.35 34.67 -86.80
CA ALA A 251 -41.92 34.46 -87.03
C ALA A 251 -41.05 35.50 -86.30
N ARG A 252 -41.48 36.77 -86.23
CA ARG A 252 -40.78 37.81 -85.47
C ARG A 252 -40.79 37.53 -83.96
N ILE A 253 -41.94 37.12 -83.40
CA ILE A 253 -42.06 36.76 -81.98
C ILE A 253 -41.18 35.56 -81.63
N VAL A 254 -41.11 34.55 -82.51
CA VAL A 254 -40.26 33.36 -82.30
C VAL A 254 -38.78 33.73 -82.37
N ALA A 255 -38.37 34.64 -83.26
CA ALA A 255 -36.98 35.09 -83.34
C ALA A 255 -36.55 35.85 -82.06
N GLU A 256 -37.40 36.75 -81.55
CA GLU A 256 -37.14 37.45 -80.29
C GLU A 256 -37.12 36.50 -79.09
N ALA A 257 -38.02 35.51 -79.03
CA ALA A 257 -38.04 34.51 -77.97
C ALA A 257 -36.76 33.66 -77.97
N LYS A 258 -36.24 33.28 -79.14
CA LYS A 258 -34.97 32.54 -79.26
C LYS A 258 -33.76 33.36 -78.81
N GLN A 259 -33.72 34.66 -79.14
CA GLN A 259 -32.62 35.52 -78.66
C GLN A 259 -32.64 35.68 -77.14
N ARG A 260 -33.82 35.76 -76.53
CA ARG A 260 -33.95 35.78 -75.06
C ARG A 260 -33.51 34.47 -74.43
N GLN A 261 -33.89 33.33 -75.01
CA GLN A 261 -33.44 32.01 -74.54
C GLN A 261 -31.92 31.86 -74.62
N ILE A 262 -31.29 32.27 -75.72
CA ILE A 262 -29.82 32.23 -75.84
C ILE A 262 -29.16 33.13 -74.80
N ALA A 263 -29.68 34.33 -74.55
CA ALA A 263 -29.14 35.22 -73.52
C ALA A 263 -29.34 34.66 -72.08
N GLU A 264 -30.45 33.97 -71.82
CA GLU A 264 -30.70 33.28 -70.56
C GLU A 264 -29.74 32.09 -70.37
N GLU A 265 -29.53 31.28 -71.42
CA GLU A 265 -28.57 30.17 -71.42
C GLU A 265 -27.12 30.65 -71.21
N GLU A 266 -26.73 31.78 -71.83
CA GLU A 266 -25.42 32.41 -71.61
C GLU A 266 -25.26 32.92 -70.17
N LEU A 267 -26.31 33.50 -69.58
CA LEU A 267 -26.31 33.93 -68.17
C LEU A 267 -26.23 32.74 -67.20
N GLU A 268 -26.93 31.65 -67.49
CA GLU A 268 -26.85 30.41 -66.71
C GLU A 268 -25.46 29.78 -66.81
N ALA A 269 -24.88 29.71 -68.01
CA ALA A 269 -23.50 29.22 -68.20
C ALA A 269 -22.47 30.06 -67.43
N LEU A 270 -22.62 31.39 -67.40
CA LEU A 270 -21.75 32.28 -66.62
C LEU A 270 -21.92 32.08 -65.10
N ARG A 271 -23.14 31.78 -64.62
CA ARG A 271 -23.39 31.44 -63.21
C ARG A 271 -22.75 30.12 -62.82
N ASP A 272 -22.84 29.11 -63.68
CA ASP A 272 -22.22 27.81 -63.45
C ASP A 272 -20.70 27.90 -63.42
N LEU A 273 -20.10 28.72 -64.30
CA LEU A 273 -18.66 29.01 -64.30
C LEU A 273 -18.23 29.72 -63.01
N LEU A 274 -18.94 30.77 -62.59
CA LEU A 274 -18.65 31.48 -61.35
C LEU A 274 -18.76 30.57 -60.12
N TYR A 275 -19.78 29.71 -60.07
CA TYR A 275 -19.93 28.72 -59.02
C TYR A 275 -18.80 27.69 -58.99
N ALA A 276 -18.30 27.27 -60.16
CA ALA A 276 -17.14 26.38 -60.26
C ALA A 276 -15.87 27.06 -59.75
N GLU A 277 -15.65 28.34 -60.08
CA GLU A 277 -14.51 29.13 -59.58
C GLU A 277 -14.57 29.32 -58.06
N GLU A 278 -15.73 29.66 -57.50
CA GLU A 278 -15.92 29.77 -56.04
C GLU A 278 -15.64 28.45 -55.33
N LYS A 279 -16.07 27.32 -55.90
CA LYS A 279 -15.76 25.98 -55.38
C LYS A 279 -14.27 25.66 -55.40
N GLU A 280 -13.58 25.98 -56.50
CA GLU A 280 -12.14 25.76 -56.59
C GLU A 280 -11.36 26.68 -55.64
N ALA A 281 -11.76 27.94 -55.48
CA ALA A 281 -11.20 28.84 -54.48
C ALA A 281 -11.38 28.27 -53.06
N ALA A 282 -12.59 27.82 -52.69
CA ALA A 282 -12.85 27.20 -51.40
C ALA A 282 -12.03 25.91 -51.18
N ARG A 283 -11.81 25.10 -52.24
CA ARG A 283 -10.94 23.92 -52.17
C ARG A 283 -9.47 24.28 -51.93
N LEU A 284 -8.98 25.31 -52.61
CA LEU A 284 -7.61 25.81 -52.44
C LEU A 284 -7.40 26.36 -51.03
N GLU A 285 -8.33 27.16 -50.51
CA GLU A 285 -8.30 27.66 -49.13
C GLU A 285 -8.31 26.52 -48.11
N ALA A 286 -9.20 25.54 -48.27
CA ALA A 286 -9.24 24.37 -47.40
C ALA A 286 -7.93 23.55 -47.47
N CYS A 287 -7.31 23.45 -48.65
CA CYS A 287 -6.01 22.79 -48.81
C CYS A 287 -4.89 23.57 -48.09
N GLN A 288 -4.86 24.90 -48.24
CA GLN A 288 -3.90 25.78 -47.58
C GLN A 288 -4.06 25.72 -46.06
N GLN A 289 -5.28 25.74 -45.53
CA GLN A 289 -5.55 25.60 -44.09
C GLN A 289 -5.06 24.25 -43.56
N ARG A 290 -5.30 23.15 -44.28
CA ARG A 290 -4.78 21.82 -43.92
C ARG A 290 -3.26 21.78 -43.91
N LEU A 291 -2.60 22.42 -44.88
CA LEU A 291 -1.14 22.51 -44.91
C LEU A 291 -0.59 23.38 -43.78
N ALA A 292 -1.23 24.50 -43.48
CA ALA A 292 -0.86 25.37 -42.37
C ALA A 292 -1.02 24.66 -41.01
N GLN A 293 -2.10 23.91 -40.82
CA GLN A 293 -2.32 23.13 -39.61
C GLN A 293 -1.28 22.02 -39.46
N LYS A 294 -1.00 21.26 -40.51
CA LYS A 294 0.09 20.26 -40.49
C LYS A 294 1.45 20.86 -40.12
N ARG A 295 1.75 22.09 -40.58
CA ARG A 295 2.98 22.79 -40.20
C ARG A 295 2.99 23.16 -38.72
N ARG A 296 1.88 23.68 -38.18
CA ARG A 296 1.74 23.97 -36.75
C ARG A 296 1.90 22.71 -35.90
N ASP A 297 1.21 21.64 -36.26
CA ASP A 297 1.30 20.35 -35.56
C ASP A 297 2.74 19.80 -35.57
N GLN A 298 3.47 19.94 -36.68
CA GLN A 298 4.87 19.54 -36.78
C GLN A 298 5.79 20.41 -35.90
N GLU A 299 5.56 21.72 -35.84
CA GLU A 299 6.33 22.63 -34.98
C GLU A 299 6.06 22.37 -33.50
N GLU A 300 4.80 22.16 -33.11
CA GLU A 300 4.42 21.78 -31.75
C GLU A 300 5.04 20.44 -31.34
N LEU A 301 5.03 19.45 -32.23
CA LEU A 301 5.68 18.16 -31.99
C LEU A 301 7.19 18.31 -31.77
N ARG A 302 7.86 19.15 -32.58
CA ARG A 302 9.30 19.42 -32.43
C ARG A 302 9.60 20.10 -31.10
N LYS A 303 8.83 21.12 -30.71
CA LYS A 303 8.97 21.81 -29.42
C LYS A 303 8.79 20.85 -28.25
N ALA A 304 7.74 20.02 -28.28
CA ALA A 304 7.49 19.03 -27.24
C ALA A 304 8.62 17.98 -27.14
N GLN A 305 9.20 17.57 -28.27
CA GLN A 305 10.36 16.67 -28.28
C GLN A 305 11.62 17.33 -27.70
N GLU A 306 11.86 18.61 -28.02
CA GLU A 306 12.98 19.39 -27.47
C GLU A 306 12.84 19.58 -25.95
N GLU A 307 11.66 19.96 -25.48
CA GLU A 307 11.34 20.09 -24.05
C GLU A 307 11.51 18.75 -23.32
N GLN A 308 11.01 17.65 -23.89
CA GLN A 308 11.19 16.32 -23.32
C GLN A 308 12.69 15.94 -23.24
N ARG A 309 13.47 16.27 -24.27
CA ARG A 309 14.91 15.99 -24.28
C ARG A 309 15.65 16.83 -23.24
N GLN A 310 15.28 18.10 -23.06
CA GLN A 310 15.84 18.98 -22.03
C GLN A 310 15.53 18.46 -20.64
N LEU A 311 14.26 18.14 -20.34
CA LEU A 311 13.83 17.58 -19.06
C LEU A 311 14.54 16.25 -18.73
N ARG A 312 14.67 15.36 -19.72
CA ARG A 312 15.44 14.11 -19.56
C ARG A 312 16.93 14.39 -19.29
N GLY A 313 17.50 15.37 -19.98
CA GLY A 313 18.88 15.81 -19.77
C GLY A 313 19.11 16.35 -18.36
N GLU A 314 18.22 17.20 -17.87
CA GLU A 314 18.25 17.75 -16.51
C GLU A 314 18.09 16.66 -15.45
N GLN A 315 17.16 15.73 -15.63
CA GLN A 315 17.00 14.58 -14.74
C GLN A 315 18.25 13.70 -14.70
N MET A 316 18.87 13.41 -15.84
CA MET A 316 20.13 12.68 -15.89
C MET A 316 21.28 13.44 -15.22
N ALA A 317 21.36 14.76 -15.39
CA ALA A 317 22.38 15.58 -14.74
C ALA A 317 22.20 15.61 -13.22
N LEU A 318 20.96 15.77 -12.73
CA LEU A 318 20.63 15.69 -11.31
C LEU A 318 20.94 14.31 -10.72
N ALA A 319 20.62 13.24 -11.44
CA ALA A 319 20.94 11.87 -11.03
C ALA A 319 22.46 11.66 -10.92
N ARG A 320 23.24 12.10 -11.93
CA ARG A 320 24.70 12.04 -11.89
C ARG A 320 25.29 12.81 -10.71
N LEU A 321 24.80 14.02 -10.43
CA LEU A 321 25.25 14.80 -9.27
C LEU A 321 24.91 14.12 -7.94
N ALA A 322 23.77 13.42 -7.85
CA ALA A 322 23.42 12.64 -6.68
C ALA A 322 24.31 11.41 -6.52
N GLU A 323 24.61 10.70 -7.61
CA GLU A 323 25.55 9.57 -7.61
C GLU A 323 26.96 10.01 -7.20
N GLU A 324 27.47 11.12 -7.73
CA GLU A 324 28.78 11.68 -7.38
C GLU A 324 28.86 12.02 -5.88
N LYS A 325 27.80 12.63 -5.33
CA LYS A 325 27.70 12.91 -3.89
C LYS A 325 27.72 11.63 -3.06
N LEU A 326 26.93 10.62 -3.47
CA LEU A 326 26.90 9.34 -2.78
C LEU A 326 28.26 8.64 -2.82
N VAL A 327 28.93 8.63 -3.98
CA VAL A 327 30.28 8.07 -4.14
C VAL A 327 31.28 8.80 -3.24
N ALA A 328 31.23 10.13 -3.18
CA ALA A 328 32.10 10.92 -2.31
C ALA A 328 31.85 10.61 -0.82
N GLU A 329 30.60 10.50 -0.39
CA GLU A 329 30.24 10.10 0.97
C GLU A 329 30.72 8.69 1.31
N MET A 330 30.57 7.74 0.38
CA MET A 330 31.09 6.38 0.57
C MET A 330 32.62 6.37 0.69
N GLN A 331 33.33 7.09 -0.19
CA GLN A 331 34.78 7.21 -0.11
C GLN A 331 35.23 7.83 1.23
N ALA A 332 34.52 8.84 1.73
CA ALA A 332 34.79 9.43 3.03
C ALA A 332 34.57 8.44 4.18
N LYS A 333 33.49 7.64 4.16
CA LYS A 333 33.24 6.58 5.14
C LYS A 333 34.34 5.53 5.13
N TYR A 334 34.70 5.01 3.95
CA TYR A 334 35.78 4.03 3.81
C TYR A 334 37.12 4.59 4.30
N ALA A 335 37.41 5.87 4.07
CA ALA A 335 38.63 6.50 4.57
C ALA A 335 38.65 6.55 6.11
N ILE A 336 37.50 6.85 6.75
CA ILE A 336 37.37 6.85 8.21
C ILE A 336 37.52 5.42 8.76
N GLU A 337 36.83 4.43 8.18
CA GLU A 337 36.92 3.03 8.59
C GLU A 337 38.36 2.51 8.47
N LEU A 338 39.04 2.79 7.35
CA LEU A 338 40.43 2.41 7.15
C LEU A 338 41.37 3.04 8.19
N GLN A 339 41.13 4.30 8.58
CA GLN A 339 41.89 4.94 9.66
C GLN A 339 41.65 4.26 11.01
N GLN A 340 40.41 3.88 11.31
CA GLN A 340 40.05 3.17 12.54
C GLN A 340 40.70 1.78 12.58
N ASP A 341 40.64 1.04 11.48
CA ASP A 341 41.27 -0.28 11.34
C ASP A 341 42.78 -0.21 11.52
N ASN A 342 43.43 0.78 10.91
CA ASN A 342 44.86 1.02 11.09
C ASN A 342 45.20 1.33 12.57
N ARG A 343 44.40 2.15 13.25
CA ARG A 343 44.57 2.44 14.69
C ARG A 343 44.37 1.20 15.55
N LEU A 344 43.36 0.39 15.27
CA LEU A 344 43.09 -0.86 15.99
C LEU A 344 44.21 -1.88 15.75
N ALA A 345 44.71 -2.00 14.51
CA ALA A 345 45.83 -2.85 14.18
C ALA A 345 47.11 -2.43 14.92
N GLN A 346 47.38 -1.12 15.01
CA GLN A 346 48.48 -0.58 15.80
C GLN A 346 48.33 -0.92 17.29
N LYS A 347 47.15 -0.67 17.88
CA LYS A 347 46.86 -1.04 19.28
C LYS A 347 47.06 -2.53 19.55
N ARG A 348 46.64 -3.40 18.62
CA ARG A 348 46.87 -4.85 18.71
C ARG A 348 48.35 -5.19 18.70
N ARG A 349 49.15 -4.57 17.80
CA ARG A 349 50.60 -4.76 17.75
C ARG A 349 51.28 -4.32 19.04
N GLU A 350 50.92 -3.15 19.56
CA GLU A 350 51.46 -2.63 20.82
C GLU A 350 51.10 -3.54 22.01
N ALA A 351 49.85 -4.00 22.09
CA ALA A 351 49.41 -4.93 23.12
C ALA A 351 50.18 -6.26 23.05
N GLN A 352 50.37 -6.80 21.85
CA GLN A 352 51.20 -8.00 21.66
C GLN A 352 52.65 -7.78 22.07
N GLN A 353 53.23 -6.61 21.79
CA GLN A 353 54.60 -6.28 22.22
C GLN A 353 54.68 -6.17 23.74
N LYS A 354 53.74 -5.46 24.39
CA LYS A 354 53.66 -5.36 25.86
C LYS A 354 53.52 -6.74 26.50
N TYR A 355 52.64 -7.59 25.96
CA TYR A 355 52.48 -8.96 26.43
C TYR A 355 53.77 -9.78 26.29
N LYS A 356 54.47 -9.68 25.16
CA LYS A 356 55.78 -10.34 24.97
C LYS A 356 56.83 -9.88 25.98
N MET A 357 56.84 -8.59 26.33
CA MET A 357 57.74 -8.05 27.36
C MET A 357 57.39 -8.59 28.74
N LEU A 358 56.12 -8.52 29.14
CA LEU A 358 55.65 -9.07 30.42
C LEU A 358 55.93 -10.58 30.54
N LEU A 359 55.73 -11.34 29.46
CA LEU A 359 56.02 -12.77 29.46
C LEU A 359 57.52 -13.03 29.64
N ARG A 360 58.39 -12.22 29.04
CA ARG A 360 59.85 -12.32 29.25
C ARG A 360 60.23 -12.03 30.70
N GLU A 361 59.67 -10.97 31.29
CA GLU A 361 59.87 -10.63 32.70
C GLU A 361 59.41 -11.76 33.62
N GLN A 362 58.21 -12.32 33.39
CA GLN A 362 57.71 -13.47 34.15
C GLN A 362 58.60 -14.72 34.03
N ILE A 363 59.15 -14.99 32.84
CA ILE A 363 60.09 -16.09 32.63
C ILE A 363 61.39 -15.85 33.40
N GLU A 364 61.89 -14.61 33.43
CA GLU A 364 63.09 -14.23 34.17
C GLU A 364 62.88 -14.30 35.69
N ASP A 365 61.76 -13.78 36.19
CA ASP A 365 61.41 -13.84 37.61
C ASP A 365 61.16 -15.28 38.06
N GLY A 366 60.47 -16.09 37.25
CA GLY A 366 60.32 -17.52 37.50
C GLY A 366 61.66 -18.25 37.57
N ARG A 367 62.64 -17.87 36.75
CA ARG A 367 64.02 -18.40 36.84
C ARG A 367 64.72 -17.97 38.12
N ARG A 368 64.54 -16.74 38.60
CA ARG A 368 65.09 -16.24 39.86
C ARG A 368 64.49 -16.97 41.06
N LEU A 369 63.16 -17.05 41.13
CA LEU A 369 62.43 -17.76 42.18
C LEU A 369 62.76 -19.26 42.20
N ALA A 370 62.91 -19.90 41.03
CA ALA A 370 63.33 -21.30 40.98
C ALA A 370 64.76 -21.52 41.51
N GLN A 371 65.67 -20.54 41.35
CA GLN A 371 67.00 -20.60 41.97
C GLN A 371 66.94 -20.41 43.48
N GLU A 372 66.04 -19.57 43.99
CA GLU A 372 65.82 -19.33 45.41
C GLU A 372 65.12 -20.52 46.09
N ALA A 373 64.09 -21.09 45.46
CA ALA A 373 63.39 -22.28 45.94
C ALA A 373 64.32 -23.50 46.00
N ARG A 374 65.23 -23.68 45.02
CA ARG A 374 66.28 -24.72 45.09
C ARG A 374 67.22 -24.57 46.28
N ARG A 375 67.36 -23.37 46.86
CA ARG A 375 68.13 -23.12 48.09
C ARG A 375 67.31 -23.38 49.37
N ALA A 376 65.99 -23.33 49.28
CA ALA A 376 65.08 -23.45 50.43
C ALA A 376 64.57 -24.89 50.70
N VAL A 377 64.70 -25.82 49.75
CA VAL A 377 64.16 -27.20 49.85
C VAL A 377 65.03 -28.15 50.71
N ARG A 378 65.74 -27.64 51.74
CA ARG A 378 66.32 -28.49 52.79
C ARG A 378 65.35 -28.58 53.98
N GLU A 379 64.61 -29.70 53.97
CA GLU A 379 63.88 -30.39 55.06
C GLU A 379 62.48 -29.89 55.45
N PRO A 380 61.42 -30.73 55.32
CA PRO A 380 60.18 -30.56 56.09
C PRO A 380 60.29 -31.25 57.46
N SER A 381 60.05 -30.47 58.52
CA SER A 381 60.05 -30.92 59.93
C SER A 381 58.72 -31.59 60.33
N ALA A 382 58.78 -32.55 61.26
CA ALA A 382 57.66 -33.36 61.74
C ALA A 382 56.54 -32.56 62.46
N GLU A 383 56.81 -31.33 62.91
CA GLU A 383 55.81 -30.42 63.49
C GLU A 383 54.79 -29.91 62.46
N GLY A 384 55.14 -29.91 61.17
CA GLY A 384 54.23 -29.55 60.08
C GLY A 384 53.05 -30.52 59.98
N LEU A 385 53.31 -31.83 60.12
CA LEU A 385 52.29 -32.87 59.97
C LEU A 385 51.17 -32.77 61.03
N ALA A 386 51.51 -32.46 62.29
CA ALA A 386 50.51 -32.28 63.35
C ALA A 386 49.69 -30.98 63.16
N SER A 387 50.33 -29.89 62.73
CA SER A 387 49.63 -28.64 62.39
C SER A 387 48.71 -28.83 61.17
N ASP A 388 49.13 -29.62 60.20
CA ASP A 388 48.38 -29.87 58.97
C ASP A 388 47.12 -30.73 59.24
N THR A 389 47.20 -31.74 60.12
CA THR A 389 46.01 -32.50 60.53
C THR A 389 44.96 -31.63 61.26
N TYR A 390 45.39 -30.69 62.12
CA TYR A 390 44.49 -29.74 62.77
C TYR A 390 43.81 -28.80 61.77
N LYS A 391 44.57 -28.26 60.82
CA LYS A 391 44.02 -27.42 59.74
C LYS A 391 43.03 -28.19 58.86
N GLN A 392 43.36 -29.44 58.49
CA GLN A 392 42.49 -30.29 57.69
C GLN A 392 41.13 -30.56 58.36
N ASN A 393 41.12 -30.78 59.68
CA ASN A 393 39.87 -30.97 60.43
C ASN A 393 38.99 -29.71 60.43
N ILE A 394 39.60 -28.53 60.61
CA ILE A 394 38.90 -27.22 60.53
C ILE A 394 38.31 -27.02 59.13
N ILE A 395 39.10 -27.29 58.08
CA ILE A 395 38.67 -27.15 56.68
C ILE A 395 37.52 -28.11 56.38
N ALA A 396 37.59 -29.36 56.84
CA ALA A 396 36.52 -30.35 56.64
C ALA A 396 35.21 -29.96 57.33
N GLU A 397 35.27 -29.39 58.53
CA GLU A 397 34.09 -28.90 59.25
C GLU A 397 33.47 -27.67 58.56
N ALA A 398 34.31 -26.70 58.17
CA ALA A 398 33.88 -25.52 57.43
C ALA A 398 33.25 -25.89 56.06
N ARG A 399 33.85 -26.86 55.34
CA ARG A 399 33.33 -27.39 54.07
C ARG A 399 31.93 -27.98 54.22
N LYS A 400 31.70 -28.77 55.28
CA LYS A 400 30.38 -29.34 55.56
C LYS A 400 29.33 -28.25 55.81
N ARG A 401 29.67 -27.24 56.62
CA ARG A 401 28.78 -26.12 56.92
C ARG A 401 28.41 -25.33 55.67
N LEU A 402 29.41 -24.96 54.86
CA LEU A 402 29.22 -24.21 53.62
C LEU A 402 28.31 -24.98 52.65
N LEU A 403 28.53 -26.29 52.47
CA LEU A 403 27.71 -27.13 51.63
C LEU A 403 26.25 -27.24 52.13
N MET A 404 26.02 -27.36 53.43
CA MET A 404 24.67 -27.42 54.00
C MET A 404 23.86 -26.14 53.75
N GLU A 405 24.48 -24.99 53.95
CA GLU A 405 23.83 -23.68 53.75
C GLU A 405 23.41 -23.48 52.29
N HIS A 406 24.26 -23.86 51.34
CA HIS A 406 24.02 -23.64 49.91
C HIS A 406 23.25 -24.75 49.20
N ALA A 407 23.30 -25.99 49.68
CA ALA A 407 22.60 -27.12 49.07
C ALA A 407 21.08 -26.93 49.03
N SER A 408 20.50 -26.36 50.09
CA SER A 408 19.06 -26.05 50.16
C SER A 408 18.60 -25.07 49.06
N ARG A 409 19.46 -24.13 48.67
CA ARG A 409 19.16 -23.07 47.69
C ARG A 409 19.47 -23.48 46.26
N LEU A 410 20.48 -24.33 46.06
CA LEU A 410 20.94 -24.76 44.75
C LEU A 410 20.23 -26.02 44.24
N GLY A 411 19.75 -26.89 45.13
CA GLY A 411 18.95 -28.07 44.78
C GLY A 411 19.56 -28.87 43.61
N PRO A 412 18.90 -28.92 42.43
CA PRO A 412 19.36 -29.70 41.28
C PRO A 412 20.59 -29.11 40.55
N PHE A 413 20.97 -27.86 40.83
CA PHE A 413 22.09 -27.18 40.17
C PHE A 413 23.44 -27.46 40.83
N LEU A 414 23.44 -28.19 41.95
CA LEU A 414 24.67 -28.62 42.62
C LEU A 414 25.35 -29.76 41.81
N PRO A 415 26.68 -29.74 41.64
CA PRO A 415 27.40 -30.84 40.99
C PRO A 415 27.16 -32.17 41.71
N LYS A 416 27.02 -33.25 40.93
CA LYS A 416 26.68 -34.59 41.44
C LYS A 416 27.60 -35.07 42.56
N SER A 417 28.90 -34.78 42.49
CA SER A 417 29.88 -35.14 43.53
C SER A 417 29.59 -34.46 44.87
N LEU A 418 29.27 -33.17 44.86
CA LEU A 418 28.95 -32.40 46.07
C LEU A 418 27.54 -32.70 46.58
N ALA A 419 26.60 -33.02 45.69
CA ALA A 419 25.27 -33.47 46.07
C ALA A 419 25.31 -34.80 46.85
N LEU A 420 26.18 -35.73 46.44
CA LEU A 420 26.42 -37.00 47.16
C LEU A 420 27.06 -36.75 48.54
N GLU A 421 28.03 -35.85 48.65
CA GLU A 421 28.65 -35.46 49.93
C GLU A 421 27.61 -34.87 50.91
N VAL A 422 26.71 -34.03 50.42
CA VAL A 422 25.63 -33.44 51.23
C VAL A 422 24.60 -34.49 51.66
N GLN A 423 24.25 -35.42 50.77
CA GLN A 423 23.34 -36.54 51.07
C GLN A 423 23.92 -37.47 52.13
N GLN A 424 25.22 -37.80 52.03
CA GLN A 424 25.93 -38.59 53.04
C GLN A 424 25.99 -37.88 54.40
N ALA A 425 26.13 -36.55 54.42
CA ALA A 425 26.14 -35.76 55.65
C ALA A 425 24.75 -35.64 56.32
N HIS A 426 23.65 -35.79 55.58
CA HIS A 426 22.28 -35.74 56.12
C HIS A 426 21.73 -37.11 56.56
N GLY A 427 22.44 -38.21 56.30
CA GLY A 427 21.94 -39.56 56.64
C GLY A 427 20.66 -39.96 55.89
N ILE A 428 20.30 -39.25 54.82
CA ILE A 428 19.14 -39.57 53.98
C ILE A 428 19.62 -40.61 52.97
N GLY A 429 19.20 -41.86 53.16
CA GLY A 429 19.54 -42.97 52.29
C GLY A 429 19.11 -42.73 50.82
N PRO A 430 19.77 -43.38 49.85
CA PRO A 430 19.51 -43.17 48.43
C PRO A 430 18.23 -43.88 48.02
N ASN A 431 17.07 -43.27 48.27
CA ASN A 431 15.80 -43.63 47.65
C ASN A 431 14.91 -42.39 47.68
N ASP A 432 14.91 -41.66 46.56
CA ASP A 432 13.74 -40.99 45.97
C ASP A 432 14.23 -40.10 44.81
N SER A 433 14.63 -40.76 43.72
CA SER A 433 14.82 -40.11 42.43
C SER A 433 14.53 -41.09 41.29
N LYS A 434 13.28 -41.52 41.23
CA LYS A 434 12.63 -41.92 39.97
C LYS A 434 11.35 -41.11 39.82
N CYS A 435 11.46 -40.01 39.09
CA CYS A 435 10.50 -39.48 38.13
C CYS A 435 11.24 -38.46 37.27
#